data_AF-A0A8S3IVX4-F1
#
_entry.id   AF-A0A8S3IVX4-F1
#
_cell.length_a   1.000
_cell.length_b   1.000
_cell.length_c   1.000
_cell.angle_alpha   90.00
_cell.angle_beta   90.00
_cell.angle_gamma   90.00
#
_symmetry.space_group_name_H-M   'P 1'
#
loop_
_entity.id
_entity.type
_entity.pdbx_description
1 polymer ?
#
loop_
_entity_poly.entity_id
_entity_poly.type
_entity_poly.pdbx_seq_one_letter_code
_entity_poly.pdbx_strand_id
1 'polypeptide(L)'
;MSEFVAITAAAAARIIFAIHGIAAIWRVALVYKENKYWFQAITLFGIPAEFFVTLYVNNGHEWKWFCPSVFFYLCTVIPSVWFLELDLAQRRSKFNVTQALGLMSVPQGITQLDNEDTLPLVPWKIPAEMWTQIVEQTLLLVLIIGRWLLPVGKTMTRDQLSQLLLVYIGTA
;
A
#
# COMPACT_ATOMS: atom_id res chain seq x y z
N MET A 1 -4.70 9.28 -28.92
CA MET A 1 -3.38 9.01 -28.32
C MET A 1 -2.63 8.09 -29.27
N SER A 2 -1.35 8.34 -29.52
CA SER A 2 -0.52 7.36 -30.23
C SER A 2 -0.35 6.11 -29.36
N GLU A 3 -0.20 4.96 -30.01
CA GLU A 3 0.01 3.65 -29.36
C GLU A 3 1.15 3.69 -28.34
N PHE A 4 2.23 4.39 -28.69
CA PHE A 4 3.38 4.64 -27.82
C PHE A 4 3.00 5.34 -26.48
N VAL A 5 2.10 6.33 -26.52
CA VAL A 5 1.64 7.02 -25.31
C VAL A 5 0.82 6.09 -24.42
N ALA A 6 -0.03 5.24 -25.01
CA ALA A 6 -0.82 4.27 -24.25
C ALA A 6 0.06 3.23 -23.56
N ILE A 7 1.06 2.69 -24.26
CA ILE A 7 2.03 1.73 -23.70
C ILE A 7 2.84 2.38 -22.58
N THR A 8 3.33 3.61 -22.78
CA THR A 8 4.11 4.33 -21.77
C THR A 8 3.31 4.59 -20.50
N ALA A 9 2.05 5.00 -20.65
CA ALA A 9 1.15 5.21 -19.52
C ALA A 9 0.84 3.88 -18.79
N ALA A 10 0.54 2.82 -19.54
CA ALA A 10 0.32 1.49 -18.98
C ALA A 10 1.53 0.95 -18.19
N ALA A 11 2.75 1.20 -18.69
CA ALA A 11 3.99 0.84 -18.00
C ALA A 11 4.18 1.66 -16.72
N ALA A 12 3.99 2.98 -16.80
CA ALA A 12 4.14 3.88 -15.66
C ALA A 12 3.15 3.54 -14.52
N ALA A 13 1.91 3.14 -14.83
CA ALA A 13 0.94 2.72 -13.81
C ALA A 13 1.44 1.52 -13.00
N ARG A 14 2.01 0.53 -13.69
CA ARG A 14 2.54 -0.70 -13.07
C ARG A 14 3.81 -0.45 -12.28
N ILE A 15 4.66 0.46 -12.74
CA ILE A 15 5.84 0.90 -11.98
C ILE A 15 5.40 1.56 -10.66
N ILE A 16 4.39 2.44 -10.69
CA ILE A 16 3.84 3.06 -9.48
C ILE A 16 3.28 2.01 -8.52
N PHE A 17 2.49 1.05 -9.01
CA PHE A 17 1.96 -0.05 -8.20
C PHE A 17 3.08 -0.91 -7.59
N ALA A 18 4.11 -1.23 -8.37
CA ALA A 18 5.24 -2.03 -7.90
C ALA A 18 6.04 -1.28 -6.83
N ILE A 19 6.35 0.00 -7.03
CA ILE A 19 7.08 0.82 -6.05
C ILE A 19 6.31 0.91 -4.73
N HIS A 20 5.02 1.21 -4.78
CA HIS A 20 4.19 1.30 -3.57
C HIS A 20 4.05 -0.06 -2.87
N GLY A 21 3.82 -1.14 -3.64
CA GLY A 21 3.77 -2.51 -3.12
C GLY A 21 5.08 -2.95 -2.46
N ILE A 22 6.24 -2.64 -3.06
CA ILE A 22 7.55 -2.91 -2.47
C ILE A 22 7.71 -2.13 -1.16
N ALA A 23 7.35 -0.84 -1.14
CA ALA A 23 7.43 -0.03 0.06
C ALA A 23 6.53 -0.60 1.19
N ALA A 24 5.34 -1.09 0.87
CA ALA A 24 4.46 -1.74 1.84
C ALA A 24 5.07 -3.04 2.41
N ILE A 25 5.54 -3.96 1.55
CA ILE A 25 6.17 -5.23 1.97
C ILE A 25 7.43 -4.94 2.80
N TRP A 26 8.28 -4.03 2.33
CA TRP A 26 9.51 -3.64 3.03
C TRP A 26 9.22 -3.21 4.47
N ARG A 27 8.10 -2.50 4.67
CA ARG A 27 7.73 -2.00 6.00
C ARG A 27 7.20 -3.09 6.90
N VAL A 28 6.40 -4.02 6.38
CA VAL A 28 6.02 -5.23 7.12
C VAL A 28 7.27 -6.02 7.53
N ALA A 29 8.24 -6.19 6.62
CA ALA A 29 9.47 -6.91 6.91
C ALA A 29 10.30 -6.25 8.02
N LEU A 30 10.34 -4.90 8.05
CA LEU A 30 11.03 -4.15 9.10
C LEU A 30 10.32 -4.21 10.46
N VAL A 31 8.99 -4.20 10.48
CA VAL A 31 8.20 -4.26 11.73
C VAL A 31 8.28 -5.65 12.36
N TYR A 32 8.05 -6.69 11.56
CA TYR A 32 7.96 -8.05 12.09
C TYR A 32 9.32 -8.74 12.23
N LYS A 33 10.35 -8.34 11.46
CA LYS A 33 11.70 -8.94 11.45
C LYS A 33 11.73 -10.46 11.22
N GLU A 34 10.63 -11.05 10.76
CA GLU A 34 10.50 -12.49 10.50
C GLU A 34 10.44 -12.76 8.99
N ASN A 35 11.18 -13.77 8.54
CA ASN A 35 11.24 -14.11 7.10
C ASN A 35 9.91 -14.56 6.52
N LYS A 36 8.96 -15.02 7.34
CA LYS A 36 7.67 -15.56 6.86
C LYS A 36 6.90 -14.56 6.02
N TYR A 37 6.93 -13.27 6.35
CA TYR A 37 6.12 -12.23 5.71
C TYR A 37 6.53 -11.86 4.28
N TRP A 38 7.70 -12.32 3.83
CA TRP A 38 8.13 -12.16 2.44
C TRP A 38 7.27 -12.93 1.43
N PHE A 39 6.38 -13.83 1.88
CA PHE A 39 5.41 -14.49 0.99
C PHE A 39 4.57 -13.49 0.18
N GLN A 40 4.35 -12.28 0.70
CA GLN A 40 3.61 -11.22 0.00
C GLN A 40 4.31 -10.75 -1.28
N ALA A 41 5.63 -10.94 -1.38
CA ALA A 41 6.39 -10.64 -2.59
C ALA A 41 6.02 -11.54 -3.77
N ILE A 42 5.41 -12.72 -3.53
CA ILE A 42 4.94 -13.61 -4.59
C ILE A 42 3.90 -12.89 -5.45
N THR A 43 2.94 -12.21 -4.83
CA THR A 43 1.90 -11.45 -5.51
C THR A 43 2.48 -10.29 -6.33
N LEU A 44 3.58 -9.69 -5.86
CA LEU A 44 4.28 -8.61 -6.57
C LEU A 44 4.83 -9.06 -7.93
N PHE A 45 5.30 -10.31 -8.07
CA PHE A 45 5.72 -10.88 -9.35
C PHE A 45 4.57 -11.02 -10.36
N GLY A 46 3.32 -11.04 -9.89
CA GLY A 46 2.14 -11.03 -10.76
C GLY A 46 2.00 -9.75 -11.59
N ILE A 47 2.48 -8.61 -11.11
CA ILE A 47 2.42 -7.32 -11.82
C ILE A 47 3.27 -7.33 -13.11
N PRO A 48 4.58 -7.63 -13.07
CA PRO A 48 5.38 -7.70 -14.30
C PRO A 48 4.93 -8.87 -15.19
N ALA A 49 4.55 -10.02 -14.62
CA ALA A 49 4.06 -11.14 -15.40
C ALA A 49 2.80 -10.77 -16.21
N GLU A 50 1.82 -10.12 -15.58
CA GLU A 50 0.67 -9.61 -16.32
C GLU A 50 1.08 -8.53 -17.33
N PHE A 51 2.01 -7.64 -17.02
CA PHE A 51 2.44 -6.63 -17.98
C PHE A 51 2.93 -7.27 -19.29
N PHE A 52 3.76 -8.32 -19.18
CA PHE A 52 4.23 -9.06 -20.35
C PHE A 52 3.07 -9.72 -21.13
N VAL A 53 2.11 -10.32 -20.42
CA VAL A 53 0.92 -10.90 -21.06
C VAL A 53 0.10 -9.82 -21.77
N THR A 54 -0.10 -8.67 -21.14
CA THR A 54 -0.88 -7.55 -21.68
C THR A 54 -0.20 -6.91 -22.90
N LEU A 55 1.13 -6.83 -22.92
CA LEU A 55 1.88 -6.41 -24.10
C LEU A 55 1.72 -7.39 -25.25
N TYR A 56 1.87 -8.71 -24.99
CA TYR A 56 1.86 -9.72 -26.05
C TYR A 56 0.47 -10.01 -26.61
N VAL A 57 -0.54 -10.07 -25.74
CA VAL A 57 -1.91 -10.49 -26.11
C VAL A 57 -2.78 -9.31 -26.53
N ASN A 58 -2.58 -8.14 -25.91
CA ASN A 58 -3.54 -7.03 -26.03
C ASN A 58 -2.92 -5.72 -26.51
N ASN A 59 -1.68 -5.76 -27.02
CA ASN A 59 -0.90 -4.60 -27.49
C ASN A 59 -0.88 -3.44 -26.47
N GLY A 60 -0.82 -3.77 -25.17
CA GLY A 60 -0.79 -2.77 -24.10
C GLY A 60 -2.14 -2.19 -23.67
N HIS A 61 -3.25 -2.63 -24.28
CA HIS A 61 -4.59 -2.28 -23.79
C HIS A 61 -5.00 -3.14 -22.58
N GLU A 62 -5.77 -2.56 -21.65
CA GLU A 62 -6.31 -3.34 -20.54
C GLU A 62 -7.53 -4.18 -20.94
N TRP A 63 -7.84 -5.20 -20.13
CA TRP A 63 -9.02 -6.03 -20.34
C TRP A 63 -10.28 -5.24 -19.98
N LYS A 64 -11.36 -5.44 -20.74
CA LYS A 64 -12.58 -4.60 -20.64
C LYS A 64 -13.30 -4.72 -19.30
N TRP A 65 -13.15 -5.85 -18.59
CA TRP A 65 -13.93 -6.21 -17.41
C TRP A 65 -13.09 -6.51 -16.17
N PHE A 66 -11.78 -6.65 -16.32
CA PHE A 66 -10.88 -7.03 -15.24
C PHE A 66 -9.59 -6.22 -15.38
N CYS A 67 -9.07 -5.72 -14.26
CA CYS A 67 -7.78 -5.04 -14.24
C CYS A 67 -6.82 -5.90 -13.41
N PRO A 68 -6.09 -6.82 -14.04
CA PRO A 68 -5.24 -7.73 -13.31
C PRO A 68 -4.14 -7.02 -12.50
N SER A 69 -3.61 -5.92 -13.04
CA SER A 69 -2.55 -5.12 -12.39
C SER A 69 -3.02 -4.57 -11.04
N VAL A 70 -4.23 -4.01 -10.99
CA VAL A 70 -4.89 -3.55 -9.76
C VAL A 70 -5.17 -4.73 -8.83
N PHE A 71 -5.61 -5.88 -9.34
CA PHE A 71 -5.84 -7.06 -8.52
C PHE A 71 -4.57 -7.53 -7.79
N PHE A 72 -3.46 -7.72 -8.50
CA PHE A 72 -2.19 -8.11 -7.89
C PHE A 72 -1.67 -7.05 -6.92
N TYR A 73 -1.83 -5.77 -7.25
CA TYR A 73 -1.50 -4.67 -6.36
C TYR A 73 -2.31 -4.72 -5.05
N LEU A 74 -3.63 -4.87 -5.12
CA LEU A 74 -4.50 -4.95 -3.94
C LEU A 74 -4.19 -6.19 -3.09
N CYS A 75 -3.99 -7.35 -3.73
CA CYS A 75 -3.56 -8.57 -3.04
C CYS A 75 -2.17 -8.44 -2.38
N THR A 76 -1.38 -7.43 -2.75
CA THR A 76 -0.11 -7.12 -2.09
C THR A 76 -0.31 -6.14 -0.93
N VAL A 77 -0.93 -4.98 -1.20
CA VAL A 77 -0.99 -3.87 -0.24
C VAL A 77 -2.02 -4.09 0.87
N ILE A 78 -3.19 -4.69 0.58
CA ILE A 78 -4.22 -4.92 1.61
C ILE A 78 -3.69 -5.82 2.74
N PRO A 79 -3.07 -6.99 2.45
CA PRO A 79 -2.45 -7.79 3.51
C PRO A 79 -1.33 -7.03 4.24
N SER A 80 -0.53 -6.23 3.52
CA SER A 80 0.53 -5.43 4.16
C SER A 80 -0.03 -4.44 5.17
N VAL A 81 -1.06 -3.66 4.81
CA VAL A 81 -1.73 -2.70 5.70
C VAL A 81 -2.34 -3.41 6.90
N TRP A 82 -3.00 -4.55 6.67
CA TRP A 82 -3.60 -5.32 7.75
C TRP A 82 -2.57 -5.80 8.78
N PHE A 83 -1.41 -6.30 8.33
CA PHE A 83 -0.34 -6.68 9.24
C PHE A 83 0.19 -5.48 10.03
N LEU A 84 0.41 -4.33 9.40
CA LEU A 84 0.86 -3.13 10.09
C LEU A 84 -0.14 -2.65 11.15
N GLU A 85 -1.44 -2.69 10.85
CA GLU A 85 -2.52 -2.35 11.79
C GLU A 85 -2.65 -3.35 12.94
N LEU A 86 -2.48 -4.65 12.68
CA LEU A 86 -2.50 -5.68 13.74
C LEU A 86 -1.36 -5.49 14.74
N ASP A 87 -0.14 -5.25 14.25
CA ASP A 87 0.99 -4.95 15.13
C ASP A 87 0.71 -3.70 15.97
N LEU A 88 0.15 -2.66 15.33
CA LEU A 88 -0.16 -1.43 16.03
C LEU A 88 -1.24 -1.59 17.10
N ALA A 89 -2.33 -2.29 16.79
CA ALA A 89 -3.38 -2.62 17.74
C ALA A 89 -2.84 -3.43 18.93
N GLN A 90 -1.94 -4.38 18.68
CA GLN A 90 -1.31 -5.18 19.73
C GLN A 90 -0.41 -4.33 20.64
N ARG A 91 0.34 -3.36 20.08
CA ARG A 91 1.15 -2.40 20.86
C ARG A 91 0.29 -1.52 21.76
N ARG A 92 -0.82 -0.97 21.24
CA ARG A 92 -1.77 -0.15 22.03
C ARG A 92 -2.40 -0.95 23.17
N SER A 93 -2.77 -2.21 22.92
CA SER A 93 -3.33 -3.10 23.94
C SER A 93 -2.34 -3.35 25.09
N LYS A 94 -1.07 -3.67 24.78
CA LYS A 94 -0.02 -3.90 25.79
C LYS A 94 0.21 -2.66 26.66
N PHE A 95 0.22 -1.47 26.06
CA PHE A 95 0.35 -0.21 26.78
C PHE A 95 -0.82 0.00 27.76
N ASN A 96 -2.07 -0.16 27.30
CA ASN A 96 -3.26 -0.01 28.14
C ASN A 96 -3.27 -0.98 29.33
N VAL A 97 -2.86 -2.24 29.12
CA VAL A 97 -2.76 -3.24 30.19
C VAL A 97 -1.69 -2.84 31.21
N THR A 98 -0.53 -2.37 30.76
CA THR A 98 0.57 -1.98 31.65
C THR A 98 0.21 -0.76 32.49
N GLN A 99 -0.52 0.20 31.91
CA GLN A 99 -1.07 1.35 32.61
C GLN A 99 -2.12 0.93 33.65
N ALA A 100 -3.05 0.04 33.29
CA ALA A 100 -4.10 -0.43 34.19
C ALA A 100 -3.55 -1.21 35.40
N LEU A 101 -2.45 -1.94 35.24
CA LEU A 101 -1.78 -2.67 36.32
C LEU A 101 -0.90 -1.78 37.23
N GLY A 102 -0.81 -0.48 36.95
CA GLY A 102 0.02 0.45 37.72
C GLY A 102 1.52 0.16 37.64
N LEU A 103 1.94 -0.69 36.69
CA LEU A 103 3.34 -1.08 36.49
C LEU A 103 4.16 0.02 35.78
N MET A 104 3.48 1.02 35.22
CA MET A 104 4.07 2.25 34.70
C MET A 104 3.48 3.46 35.46
N SER A 105 4.22 4.01 36.41
CA SER A 105 3.95 5.35 36.93
C SER A 105 4.42 6.36 35.88
N VAL A 106 3.54 6.82 34.99
CA VAL A 106 3.87 7.87 34.01
C VAL A 106 3.61 9.23 34.66
N PRO A 107 4.62 10.09 34.88
CA PRO A 107 4.40 11.50 35.17
C PRO A 107 3.67 12.13 33.98
N GLN A 108 2.60 12.88 34.25
CA GLN A 108 1.88 13.64 33.23
C GLN A 108 2.82 14.71 32.64
N GLY A 109 3.52 14.39 31.56
CA GLY A 109 4.40 15.31 30.86
C GLY A 109 5.45 14.60 29.99
N ILE A 110 5.18 14.56 28.67
CA ILE A 110 6.18 14.67 27.59
C ILE A 110 7.04 13.41 27.27
N THR A 111 6.64 12.74 26.18
CA THR A 111 7.49 12.15 25.11
C THR A 111 8.58 11.13 25.46
N GLN A 112 8.22 9.95 25.95
CA GLN A 112 9.11 8.78 25.88
C GLN A 112 8.30 7.51 25.57
N LEU A 113 7.84 7.40 24.32
CA LEU A 113 7.80 6.08 23.70
C LEU A 113 9.20 5.85 23.13
N ASP A 114 9.80 4.83 23.71
CA ASP A 114 11.21 4.51 23.75
C ASP A 114 11.86 4.35 22.37
N ASN A 115 13.15 4.67 22.32
CA ASN A 115 14.00 4.69 21.13
C ASN A 115 14.42 3.27 20.65
N GLU A 116 13.54 2.27 20.70
CA GLU A 116 13.86 0.87 20.34
C GLU A 116 13.24 0.40 19.01
N ASP A 117 12.38 1.21 18.37
CA ASP A 117 11.81 0.92 17.04
C ASP A 117 12.35 1.82 15.93
N THR A 118 13.45 2.54 16.18
CA THR A 118 14.14 3.29 15.13
C THR A 118 14.97 2.33 14.26
N LEU A 119 14.44 2.05 13.08
CA LEU A 119 15.10 1.23 12.07
C LEU A 119 16.37 1.95 11.57
N PRO A 120 17.55 1.30 11.57
CA PRO A 120 18.83 1.94 11.28
C PRO A 120 19.01 2.41 9.83
N LEU A 121 18.00 2.27 8.97
CA LEU A 121 18.09 2.48 7.51
C LEU A 121 17.25 3.66 6.99
N VAL A 122 16.51 4.38 7.85
CA VAL A 122 15.67 5.52 7.41
C VAL A 122 16.14 6.79 8.13
N PRO A 123 16.62 7.83 7.40
CA PRO A 123 17.13 9.07 8.01
C PRO A 123 16.07 9.86 8.79
N TRP A 124 14.78 9.62 8.52
CA TRP A 124 13.65 10.26 9.19
C TRP A 124 13.03 9.34 10.24
N LYS A 125 13.07 9.77 11.51
CA LYS A 125 12.37 9.13 12.64
C LYS A 125 10.85 9.34 12.51
N ILE A 126 10.20 8.55 11.66
CA ILE A 126 8.74 8.56 11.50
C ILE A 126 8.13 7.49 12.42
N PRO A 127 7.17 7.83 13.29
CA PRO A 127 6.53 6.86 14.17
C PRO A 127 5.76 5.80 13.36
N ALA A 128 5.69 4.58 13.88
CA ALA A 128 5.05 3.46 13.19
C ALA A 128 3.60 3.75 12.78
N GLU A 129 2.83 4.43 13.65
CA GLU A 129 1.44 4.82 13.38
C GLU A 129 1.32 5.71 12.14
N MET A 130 2.13 6.77 12.09
CA MET A 130 2.14 7.71 10.97
C MET A 130 2.56 7.02 9.68
N TRP A 131 3.49 6.08 9.74
CA TRP A 131 3.90 5.32 8.57
C TRP A 131 2.78 4.41 8.05
N THR A 132 2.08 3.68 8.93
CA THR A 132 0.94 2.83 8.55
C THR A 132 -0.16 3.67 7.89
N GLN A 133 -0.49 4.82 8.48
CA GLN A 133 -1.44 5.78 7.90
C GLN A 133 -1.01 6.29 6.53
N ILE A 134 0.28 6.60 6.35
CA ILE A 134 0.80 7.03 5.04
C ILE A 134 0.60 5.92 4.01
N VAL A 135 0.92 4.67 4.32
CA VAL A 135 0.75 3.54 3.39
C VAL A 135 -0.73 3.34 3.04
N GLU A 136 -1.62 3.42 4.03
CA GLU A 136 -3.07 3.33 3.84
C GLU A 136 -3.63 4.48 2.99
N GLN A 137 -3.30 5.72 3.31
CA GLN A 137 -3.78 6.90 2.58
C GLN A 137 -3.25 6.96 1.15
N THR A 138 -1.98 6.59 0.96
CA THR A 138 -1.38 6.56 -0.39
C THR A 138 -1.89 5.40 -1.23
N LEU A 139 -2.43 4.31 -0.65
CA LEU A 139 -3.06 3.21 -1.38
C LEU A 139 -4.14 3.75 -2.32
N LEU A 140 -5.04 4.56 -1.78
CA LEU A 140 -6.17 5.13 -2.49
C LEU A 140 -5.71 6.12 -3.57
N LEU A 141 -4.74 6.97 -3.25
CA LEU A 141 -4.14 7.90 -4.22
C LEU A 141 -3.51 7.15 -5.40
N VAL A 142 -2.75 6.09 -5.13
CA VAL A 142 -2.11 5.26 -6.14
C VAL A 142 -3.14 4.57 -7.03
N LEU A 143 -4.28 4.12 -6.48
CA LEU A 143 -5.37 3.57 -7.28
C LEU A 143 -5.98 4.61 -8.23
N ILE A 144 -6.20 5.85 -7.77
CA ILE A 144 -6.72 6.93 -8.63
C ILE A 144 -5.74 7.21 -9.77
N ILE A 145 -4.46 7.39 -9.44
CA ILE A 145 -3.42 7.69 -10.43
C ILE A 145 -3.29 6.55 -11.44
N GLY A 146 -3.22 5.31 -10.96
CA GLY A 146 -3.20 4.13 -11.83
C GLY A 146 -4.41 4.10 -12.75
N ARG A 147 -5.62 4.34 -12.23
CA ARG A 147 -6.85 4.39 -13.03
C ARG A 147 -6.85 5.51 -14.07
N TRP A 148 -6.23 6.66 -13.79
CA TRP A 148 -6.10 7.75 -14.75
C TRP A 148 -5.11 7.45 -15.86
N LEU A 149 -4.07 6.69 -15.54
CA LEU A 149 -2.95 6.40 -16.41
C LEU A 149 -3.19 5.16 -17.29
N LEU A 150 -4.08 4.26 -16.86
CA LEU A 150 -4.46 3.09 -17.64
C LEU A 150 -5.36 3.47 -18.83
N PRO A 151 -5.03 3.07 -20.07
CA PRO A 151 -5.81 3.38 -21.26
C PRO A 151 -7.19 2.69 -21.21
N VAL A 152 -8.26 3.49 -21.14
CA VAL A 152 -9.63 3.02 -20.91
C VAL A 152 -10.25 2.43 -22.18
N GLY A 153 -10.70 1.18 -22.13
CA GLY A 153 -11.61 0.61 -23.13
C GLY A 153 -13.02 1.22 -23.01
N LYS A 154 -13.68 1.47 -24.15
CA LYS A 154 -14.88 2.31 -24.38
C LYS A 154 -16.12 2.20 -23.44
N THR A 155 -16.17 1.41 -22.36
CA THR A 155 -17.46 1.08 -21.70
C THR A 155 -17.53 1.07 -20.16
N MET A 156 -16.52 1.48 -19.38
CA MET A 156 -16.70 1.57 -17.91
C MET A 156 -16.06 2.83 -17.29
N THR A 157 -16.94 3.71 -16.80
CA THR A 157 -16.75 5.13 -16.44
C THR A 157 -15.68 5.35 -15.36
N ARG A 158 -14.80 6.34 -15.57
CA ARG A 158 -13.70 6.77 -14.68
C ARG A 158 -14.17 7.30 -13.31
N ASP A 159 -15.46 7.63 -13.18
CA ASP A 159 -15.93 8.54 -12.13
C ASP A 159 -16.54 7.84 -10.91
N GLN A 160 -17.08 6.63 -11.03
CA GLN A 160 -17.73 5.97 -9.89
C GLN A 160 -16.73 5.45 -8.84
N LEU A 161 -15.53 5.04 -9.29
CA LEU A 161 -14.49 4.51 -8.39
C LEU A 161 -13.67 5.63 -7.75
N SER A 162 -13.44 6.74 -8.46
CA SER A 162 -12.88 7.95 -7.84
C SER A 162 -13.87 8.61 -6.90
N GLN A 163 -15.19 8.59 -7.18
CA GLN A 163 -16.22 9.09 -6.28
C GLN A 163 -16.31 8.30 -4.97
N LEU A 164 -16.30 6.97 -5.03
CA LEU A 164 -16.33 6.15 -3.80
C LEU A 164 -15.08 6.39 -2.93
N LEU A 165 -13.95 6.63 -3.58
CA LEU A 165 -12.64 6.79 -2.96
C LEU A 165 -12.42 8.22 -2.41
N LEU A 166 -12.99 9.23 -3.07
CA LEU A 166 -13.04 10.63 -2.61
C LEU A 166 -14.05 10.81 -1.47
N VAL A 167 -15.16 10.05 -1.47
CA VAL A 167 -16.08 9.98 -0.33
C VAL A 167 -15.38 9.41 0.90
N TYR A 168 -14.59 8.34 0.75
CA TYR A 168 -13.85 7.75 1.87
C TYR A 168 -12.84 8.72 2.51
N ILE A 169 -12.16 9.53 1.69
CA ILE A 169 -11.23 10.59 2.15
C ILE A 169 -11.99 11.78 2.78
N GLY A 170 -13.18 12.12 2.29
CA GLY A 170 -13.98 13.22 2.81
C GLY A 170 -14.75 12.90 4.10
N THR A 171 -14.86 11.62 4.48
CA THR A 171 -15.54 11.17 5.70
C THR A 171 -14.60 10.84 6.86
N ALA A 172 -13.28 10.78 6.62
CA ALA A 172 -12.25 10.55 7.65
C ALA A 172 -11.76 11.87 8.24
#